data_AF-A0A392QWT9-F1
#
_entry.id   AF-A0A392QWT9-F1
#
_cell.length_a   1.000
_cell.length_b   1.000
_cell.length_c   1.000
_cell.angle_alpha   90.00
_cell.angle_beta   90.00
_cell.angle_gamma   90.00
#
_symmetry.space_group_name_H-M   'P 1'
#
loop_
_entity.id
_entity.type
_entity.pdbx_description
1 polymer ?
#
loop_
_entity_poly.entity_id
_entity_poly.type
_entity_poly.pdbx_seq_one_letter_code
_entity_poly.pdbx_strand_id
1 'polypeptide(L)'
;DDNGIFTEEAGQFSGLDVLGEGNTAVVKYLDENLSLIMEESYQHKYPYDWRTKKPTIFRATEQWFASVEGFREAAMDAIGRVNWVPPQ
;
A
#
# COMPACT_ATOMS: atom_id res chain seq x y z
N ASP A 1 9.34 -2.24 -9.54
CA ASP A 1 10.70 -2.08 -8.98
C ASP A 1 10.64 -1.08 -7.83
N ASP A 2 11.79 -0.59 -7.35
CA ASP A 2 11.89 0.35 -6.22
C ASP A 2 11.33 1.74 -6.53
N ASN A 3 11.12 2.04 -7.81
CA ASN A 3 10.62 3.34 -8.27
C ASN A 3 9.10 3.34 -8.48
N GLY A 4 8.41 2.24 -8.16
CA GLY A 4 6.97 2.11 -8.44
C GLY A 4 6.66 1.86 -9.91
N ILE A 5 7.63 1.31 -10.67
CA ILE A 5 7.47 0.94 -12.08
C ILE A 5 7.25 -0.57 -12.20
N PHE A 6 6.38 -1.03 -13.09
CA PHE A 6 6.22 -2.46 -13.35
C PHE A 6 7.53 -3.11 -13.83
N THR A 7 7.83 -4.31 -13.30
CA THR A 7 9.00 -5.12 -13.70
C THR A 7 8.74 -5.86 -15.01
N GLU A 8 9.77 -6.49 -15.57
CA GLU A 8 9.66 -7.33 -16.77
C GLU A 8 8.65 -8.47 -16.64
N GLU A 9 8.40 -8.93 -15.40
CA GLU A 9 7.40 -9.95 -15.07
C GLU A 9 5.97 -9.52 -15.43
N ALA A 10 5.72 -8.20 -15.51
CA ALA A 10 4.44 -7.65 -15.93
C ALA A 10 4.23 -7.68 -17.47
N GLY A 11 5.19 -8.22 -18.23
CA GLY A 11 5.10 -8.38 -19.68
C GLY A 11 4.90 -7.05 -20.40
N GLN A 12 3.80 -6.92 -21.14
CA GLN A 12 3.48 -5.72 -21.94
C GLN A 12 3.29 -4.44 -21.12
N PHE A 13 3.14 -4.54 -19.79
CA PHE A 13 3.01 -3.41 -18.88
C PHE A 13 4.34 -3.00 -18.24
N SER A 14 5.42 -3.74 -18.49
CA SER A 14 6.76 -3.44 -17.97
C SER A 14 7.18 -2.01 -18.32
N GLY A 15 7.80 -1.31 -17.38
CA GLY A 15 8.27 0.07 -17.56
C GLY A 15 7.23 1.15 -17.31
N LEU A 16 5.96 0.80 -17.06
CA LEU A 16 4.91 1.77 -16.74
C LEU A 16 4.82 2.06 -15.23
N ASP A 17 4.49 3.30 -14.88
CA ASP A 17 4.18 3.69 -13.50
C ASP A 17 2.92 2.97 -13.00
N VAL A 18 3.03 2.30 -11.85
CA VAL A 18 1.99 1.39 -11.33
C VAL A 18 0.69 2.13 -10.99
N LEU A 19 0.76 3.36 -10.47
CA LEU A 19 -0.43 4.11 -10.04
C LEU A 19 -1.00 5.01 -11.13
N GLY A 20 -0.22 5.30 -12.17
CA GLY A 20 -0.59 6.10 -13.32
C GLY A 20 -0.86 5.26 -14.56
N GLU A 21 0.03 5.40 -15.55
CA GLU A 21 -0.15 4.82 -16.90
C GLU A 21 -0.33 3.32 -16.89
N GLY A 22 0.33 2.61 -15.97
CA GLY A 22 0.22 1.17 -15.84
C GLY A 22 -1.19 0.72 -15.45
N ASN A 23 -1.81 1.39 -14.47
CA ASN A 23 -3.20 1.09 -14.08
C ASN A 23 -4.17 1.33 -15.24
N THR A 24 -4.04 2.46 -15.93
CA THR A 24 -4.86 2.79 -17.12
C THR A 24 -4.67 1.75 -18.24
N ALA A 25 -3.43 1.32 -18.48
CA ALA A 25 -3.12 0.32 -19.51
C ALA A 25 -3.74 -1.05 -19.19
N VAL A 26 -3.73 -1.47 -17.92
CA VAL A 26 -4.36 -2.72 -17.47
C VAL A 26 -5.87 -2.66 -17.64
N VAL A 27 -6.53 -1.58 -17.22
CA VAL A 27 -7.99 -1.43 -17.39
C VAL A 27 -8.38 -1.48 -18.86
N LYS A 28 -7.65 -0.75 -19.73
CA LYS A 28 -7.87 -0.79 -21.17
C LYS A 28 -7.69 -2.18 -21.76
N TYR A 29 -6.66 -2.91 -21.35
CA TYR A 29 -6.45 -4.29 -21.80
C TYR A 29 -7.61 -5.20 -21.39
N LEU A 30 -8.14 -5.05 -20.18
CA LEU A 30 -9.30 -5.83 -19.73
C LEU A 30 -10.57 -5.53 -20.53
N ASP A 31 -10.80 -4.25 -20.88
CA ASP A 31 -11.91 -3.82 -21.73
C ASP A 31 -11.81 -4.41 -23.15
N GLU A 32 -10.64 -4.31 -23.78
CA GLU A 32 -10.37 -4.86 -25.12
C GLU A 32 -10.53 -6.39 -25.19
N ASN A 33 -10.31 -7.09 -24.07
CA ASN A 33 -10.47 -8.54 -23.95
C ASN A 33 -11.84 -8.96 -23.39
N LEU A 34 -12.83 -8.06 -23.37
CA LEU A 34 -14.19 -8.32 -22.86
C LEU A 34 -14.21 -8.93 -21.45
N SER A 35 -13.21 -8.57 -20.64
CA SER A 35 -13.00 -9.06 -19.27
C SER A 35 -13.31 -7.99 -18.22
N LEU A 36 -13.77 -6.81 -18.64
CA LEU A 36 -14.23 -5.71 -17.79
C LEU A 36 -15.76 -5.63 -17.81
N ILE A 37 -16.38 -5.64 -16.62
CA ILE A 37 -17.84 -5.53 -16.49
C ILE A 37 -18.25 -4.06 -16.29
N MET A 38 -17.49 -3.33 -15.46
CA MET A 38 -17.79 -1.96 -15.08
C MET A 38 -16.51 -1.28 -14.62
N GLU A 39 -16.36 -0.01 -15.01
CA GLU A 39 -15.35 0.91 -14.50
C GLU A 39 -16.06 2.11 -13.87
N GLU A 40 -15.76 2.39 -12.61
CA GLU A 40 -16.29 3.58 -11.93
C GLU A 40 -15.23 4.21 -11.03
N SER A 41 -15.28 5.54 -10.90
CA SER A 41 -14.45 6.26 -9.95
C SER A 41 -15.04 6.16 -8.55
N TYR A 42 -14.24 5.66 -7.59
CA TYR A 42 -14.67 5.48 -6.21
C TYR A 42 -13.81 6.31 -5.24
N GLN A 43 -14.45 7.15 -4.43
CA GLN A 43 -13.75 7.96 -3.43
C GLN A 43 -13.60 7.18 -2.12
N HIS A 44 -12.36 7.00 -1.67
CA HIS A 44 -12.07 6.29 -0.43
C HIS A 44 -10.81 6.83 0.26
N LYS A 45 -10.54 6.32 1.47
CA LYS A 45 -9.29 6.60 2.17
C LYS A 45 -8.16 5.78 1.53
N TYR A 46 -7.06 6.46 1.21
CA TYR A 46 -5.86 5.85 0.64
C TYR A 46 -4.63 6.21 1.49
N PRO A 47 -3.66 5.31 1.71
CA PRO A 47 -2.46 5.60 2.49
C PRO A 47 -1.47 6.48 1.71
N TYR A 48 -1.05 7.58 2.35
CA TYR A 48 -0.05 8.50 1.81
C TYR A 48 1.19 8.52 2.71
N ASP A 49 2.35 8.64 2.08
CA ASP A 49 3.61 8.84 2.78
C ASP A 49 3.54 10.15 3.58
N TRP A 50 3.80 10.04 4.88
CA TRP A 50 3.59 11.14 5.83
C TRP A 50 4.53 12.32 5.58
N ARG A 51 5.65 12.13 4.87
CA ARG A 51 6.65 13.17 4.59
C ARG A 51 6.42 13.83 3.23
N THR A 52 6.42 13.04 2.16
CA THR A 52 6.32 13.48 0.77
C THR A 52 4.89 13.75 0.32
N LYS A 53 3.90 13.24 1.06
CA LYS A 53 2.47 13.31 0.72
C LYS A 53 2.14 12.64 -0.62
N LYS A 54 2.96 11.69 -1.04
CA LYS A 54 2.71 10.85 -2.22
C LYS A 54 1.97 9.57 -1.85
N PRO A 55 1.16 9.00 -2.76
CA PRO A 55 0.47 7.74 -2.49
C PRO A 55 1.47 6.61 -2.29
N THR A 56 1.13 5.67 -1.40
CA THR A 56 1.95 4.47 -1.15
C THR A 56 1.41 3.25 -1.89
N ILE A 57 2.26 2.25 -2.10
CA ILE A 57 1.90 0.95 -2.67
C ILE A 57 2.45 -0.16 -1.77
N PHE A 58 1.79 -1.32 -1.79
CA PHE A 58 2.30 -2.51 -1.10
C PHE A 58 3.16 -3.33 -2.04
N ARG A 59 4.32 -3.75 -1.55
CA ARG A 59 5.23 -4.65 -2.24
C ARG A 59 5.99 -5.47 -1.22
N ALA A 60 6.12 -6.76 -1.47
CA ALA A 60 6.95 -7.63 -0.65
C ALA A 60 8.44 -7.30 -0.89
N THR A 61 9.17 -7.09 0.18
CA THR A 61 10.63 -6.89 0.17
C THR A 61 11.25 -7.64 1.34
N GLU A 62 12.52 -8.00 1.23
CA GLU A 62 13.29 -8.49 2.37
C GLU A 62 13.45 -7.37 3.38
N GLN A 63 13.05 -7.62 4.63
CA GLN A 63 13.09 -6.64 5.72
C GLN A 63 13.37 -7.36 7.04
N TRP A 64 13.93 -6.63 8.00
CA TRP A 64 14.13 -7.10 9.36
C TRP A 64 12.92 -6.75 10.21
N PHE A 65 12.45 -7.70 11.01
CA PHE A 65 11.33 -7.52 11.92
C PHE A 65 11.73 -7.89 13.35
N ALA A 66 11.28 -7.09 14.31
CA ALA A 66 11.32 -7.45 15.73
C ALA A 66 9.95 -7.98 16.15
N SER A 67 9.89 -9.19 16.72
CA SER A 67 8.63 -9.76 17.19
C SER A 67 8.10 -8.98 18.39
N VAL A 68 6.90 -8.44 18.24
CA VAL A 68 6.20 -7.72 19.32
C VAL A 68 5.51 -8.68 20.29
N GLU A 69 5.24 -9.91 19.87
CA GLU A 69 4.49 -10.90 20.66
C GLU A 69 5.14 -11.19 22.02
N GLY A 70 6.48 -11.21 22.09
CA GLY A 70 7.21 -11.50 23.32
C GLY A 70 7.14 -10.44 24.41
N PHE A 71 6.72 -9.20 24.10
CA PHE A 71 6.65 -8.11 25.09
C PHE A 71 5.37 -7.29 25.04
N ARG A 72 4.40 -7.67 24.19
CA ARG A 72 3.13 -6.94 24.03
C ARG A 72 2.41 -6.75 25.36
N GLU A 73 2.19 -7.82 26.11
CA GLU A 73 1.45 -7.76 27.39
C GLU A 73 2.18 -6.89 28.42
N ALA A 74 3.50 -7.05 28.55
CA ALA A 74 4.31 -6.22 29.45
C ALA A 74 4.25 -4.73 29.07
N ALA A 75 4.22 -4.41 27.76
CA ALA A 75 4.05 -3.04 27.28
C ALA A 75 2.64 -2.49 27.62
N MET A 76 1.59 -3.30 27.47
CA MET A 76 0.22 -2.91 27.82
C MET A 76 0.06 -2.67 29.33
N ASP A 77 0.64 -3.54 30.17
CA ASP A 77 0.67 -3.37 31.63
C ASP A 77 1.38 -2.07 32.04
N ALA A 78 2.47 -1.73 31.35
CA ALA A 78 3.19 -0.49 31.59
C ALA A 78 2.35 0.73 31.18
N ILE A 79 1.68 0.68 30.01
CA ILE A 79 0.77 1.74 29.53
C ILE A 79 -0.37 1.98 30.53
N GLY A 80 -0.93 0.93 31.13
CA GLY A 80 -2.01 1.04 32.12
C GLY A 80 -1.61 1.78 33.40
N ARG A 81 -0.32 1.93 33.68
CA ARG A 81 0.22 2.69 34.83
C ARG A 81 0.58 4.14 34.48
N VAL A 82 0.49 4.52 33.20
CA VAL A 82 0.78 5.89 32.74
C VAL A 82 -0.44 6.76 33.02
N ASN A 83 -0.22 7.90 33.69
CA ASN A 83 -1.24 8.94 33.80
C ASN A 83 -1.20 9.82 32.55
N TRP A 84 -2.25 9.75 31.72
CA TRP A 84 -2.37 10.52 30.49
C TRP A 84 -3.04 11.88 30.76
N VAL A 85 -2.47 12.95 30.21
CA VAL A 85 -3.06 14.31 30.25
C VAL A 85 -3.09 14.85 28.81
N PRO A 86 -4.27 15.10 28.20
CA PRO A 86 -5.62 14.89 28.76
C PRO A 86 -5.92 13.41 29.05
N PRO A 87 -6.86 13.12 29.97
CA PRO A 87 -7.32 11.76 30.18
C PRO A 87 -7.92 11.19 28.89
N GLN A 88 -7.71 9.89 28.67
CA GLN A 88 -8.26 9.16 27.52
C GLN A 88 -9.77 8.99 27.62
#